data_AF-A0A7C3F311-F1
#
_entry.id   AF-A0A7C3F311-F1
#
_cell.length_a   1.000
_cell.length_b   1.000
_cell.length_c   1.000
_cell.angle_alpha   90.00
_cell.angle_beta   90.00
_cell.angle_gamma   90.00
#
_symmetry.space_group_name_H-M   'P 1'
#
loop_
_entity.id
_entity.type
_entity.pdbx_description
1 polymer ?
#
loop_
_entity_poly.entity_id
_entity_poly.type
_entity_poly.pdbx_seq_one_letter_code
_entity_poly.pdbx_strand_id
1 'polypeptide(L)'
;MELIKTNEIPVCKLCQSDDVIKYGKYKGVQRYFCRTCKSKFKADDTLFHMKTPANQVSSALNMYYEGMSIKAISRNLKQEYGNMPSTATIYEWIQKYTQYAADSIEGYKPKQVGNTWIADETVIEIDGQNVWLFDLIDDKTRYLLSTRISRSRTTKDAQILYDRAVKTAGKEPDKIITDKLASYLDVRYGKATEHIQGKPFALENNTQMIERFHETLKQRTKVMRGLKNIESAHDFINGWLVHYNYLRPHTALNDKTPAEVAGIEFPYKNWADITRHKPSKPIIIEHKPRGSLRVEPTQIGRPHKLTRMPRIDFSRSNVKDKFTGRRL
;
A
#
# COMPACT_ATOMS: atom_id res chain seq x y z
N MET A 1 -36.91 4.90 21.04
CA MET A 1 -36.35 4.72 22.40
C MET A 1 -34.85 4.59 22.22
N GLU A 2 -33.98 5.44 22.73
CA GLU A 2 -34.06 6.52 23.70
C GLU A 2 -32.89 7.46 23.34
N LEU A 3 -33.16 8.73 23.08
CA LEU A 3 -32.10 9.72 22.88
C LEU A 3 -31.50 10.00 24.26
N ILE A 4 -30.41 9.32 24.60
CA ILE A 4 -29.57 9.71 25.74
C ILE A 4 -29.03 11.11 25.41
N LYS A 5 -29.74 12.15 25.86
CA LYS A 5 -29.19 13.50 25.98
C LYS A 5 -28.25 13.47 27.18
N THR A 6 -27.03 12.96 27.01
CA THR A 6 -25.99 13.32 27.97
C THR A 6 -25.75 14.81 27.79
N ASN A 7 -26.02 15.58 28.85
CA ASN A 7 -25.71 17.01 28.92
C ASN A 7 -24.19 17.23 29.13
N GLU A 8 -23.40 16.19 28.86
CA GLU A 8 -21.96 16.14 29.01
C GLU A 8 -21.28 16.90 27.89
N ILE A 9 -20.33 17.74 28.28
CA ILE A 9 -19.46 18.42 27.33
C ILE A 9 -18.47 17.37 26.81
N PRO A 10 -18.37 17.14 25.50
CA PRO A 10 -17.46 16.16 24.95
C PRO A 10 -16.01 16.61 25.14
N VAL A 11 -15.11 15.65 25.32
CA VAL A 11 -13.66 15.90 25.24
C VAL A 11 -13.28 16.37 23.83
N CYS A 12 -12.19 17.12 23.75
CA CYS A 12 -11.67 17.60 22.49
C CYS A 12 -11.19 16.44 21.63
N LYS A 13 -11.82 16.20 20.47
CA LYS A 13 -11.41 15.15 19.53
C LYS A 13 -9.98 15.30 18.98
N LEU A 14 -9.38 16.49 19.12
CA LEU A 14 -8.06 16.79 18.55
C LEU A 14 -6.92 16.52 19.52
N CYS A 15 -7.09 16.88 20.79
CA CYS A 15 -6.04 16.83 21.81
C CYS A 15 -6.48 16.10 23.09
N GLN A 16 -7.69 15.53 23.09
CA GLN A 16 -8.29 14.79 24.20
C GLN A 16 -8.49 15.58 25.50
N SER A 17 -8.19 16.88 25.52
CA SER A 17 -8.46 17.78 26.64
C SER A 17 -9.95 17.89 26.96
N ASP A 18 -10.28 17.95 28.25
CA ASP A 18 -11.60 18.22 28.81
C ASP A 18 -11.92 19.73 28.91
N ASP A 19 -10.93 20.61 28.68
CA ASP A 19 -11.07 22.07 28.65
C ASP A 19 -11.80 22.52 27.37
N VAL A 20 -13.09 22.17 27.32
CA VAL A 20 -14.01 22.37 26.21
C VAL A 20 -15.22 23.16 26.70
N ILE A 21 -15.67 24.11 25.88
CA ILE A 21 -16.87 24.89 26.14
C ILE A 21 -17.86 24.80 24.98
N LYS A 22 -19.15 25.00 25.28
CA LYS A 22 -20.18 25.21 24.25
C LYS A 22 -19.87 26.53 23.51
N TYR A 23 -19.84 26.49 22.18
CA TYR A 23 -19.46 27.60 21.29
C TYR A 23 -20.58 27.89 20.26
N GLY A 24 -21.78 28.17 20.77
CA GLY A 24 -22.95 28.46 19.93
C GLY A 24 -23.46 27.28 19.11
N LYS A 25 -24.45 27.54 18.25
CA LYS A 25 -25.07 26.56 17.35
C LYS A 25 -24.95 27.04 15.91
N TYR A 26 -24.74 26.13 14.97
CA TYR A 26 -24.77 26.41 13.53
C TYR A 26 -25.69 25.42 12.84
N LYS A 27 -26.72 25.91 12.12
CA LYS A 27 -27.77 25.09 11.50
C LYS A 27 -28.36 24.06 12.49
N GLY A 28 -28.69 24.52 13.70
CA GLY A 28 -29.24 23.69 14.77
C GLY A 28 -28.24 22.77 15.50
N VAL A 29 -27.03 22.58 14.98
CA VAL A 29 -26.02 21.70 15.59
C VAL A 29 -25.15 22.44 16.59
N GLN A 30 -25.03 21.90 17.80
CA GLN A 30 -24.16 22.43 18.86
C GLN A 30 -22.68 22.36 18.43
N ARG A 31 -21.97 23.48 18.59
CA ARG A 31 -20.52 23.58 18.40
C ARG A 31 -19.82 23.67 19.74
N TYR A 32 -18.58 23.21 19.76
CA TYR A 32 -17.70 23.18 20.92
C TYR A 32 -16.37 23.85 20.55
N PHE A 33 -15.74 24.48 21.53
CA PHE A 33 -14.43 25.09 21.41
C PHE A 33 -13.51 24.54 22.49
N CYS A 34 -12.39 23.96 22.07
CA CYS A 34 -11.34 23.53 23.01
C CYS A 34 -10.43 24.73 23.31
N ARG A 35 -10.30 25.08 24.58
CA ARG A 35 -9.46 26.19 25.03
C ARG A 35 -7.97 25.84 25.06
N THR A 36 -7.62 24.55 25.19
CA THR A 36 -6.23 24.07 25.09
C THR A 36 -5.68 24.22 23.68
N CYS A 37 -6.30 23.57 22.69
CA CYS A 37 -5.77 23.55 21.31
C CYS A 37 -6.45 24.55 20.36
N LYS A 38 -7.33 25.42 20.88
CA LYS A 38 -8.07 26.47 20.15
C LYS A 38 -8.91 25.97 18.96
N SER A 39 -9.31 24.70 18.97
CA SER A 39 -10.05 24.09 17.87
C SER A 39 -11.56 24.20 18.06
N LYS A 40 -12.30 24.32 16.95
CA LYS A 40 -13.77 24.32 16.91
C LYS A 40 -14.27 23.00 16.33
N PHE A 41 -15.23 22.35 16.99
CA PHE A 41 -15.75 21.04 16.57
C PHE A 41 -17.23 20.85 16.89
N LYS A 42 -17.80 19.77 16.35
CA LYS A 42 -19.12 19.23 16.75
C LYS A 42 -18.91 18.02 17.65
N ALA A 43 -19.90 17.64 18.45
CA ALA A 43 -19.84 16.41 19.24
C ALA A 43 -19.98 15.11 18.43
N ASP A 44 -20.45 15.16 17.17
CA ASP A 44 -20.66 13.98 16.30
C ASP A 44 -19.33 13.31 15.88
N ASP A 45 -19.28 12.36 14.94
CA ASP A 45 -17.99 11.79 14.47
C ASP A 45 -17.34 12.59 13.32
N THR A 46 -17.75 13.85 13.06
CA THR A 46 -17.18 14.62 11.94
C THR A 46 -15.73 15.04 12.21
N LEU A 47 -14.89 14.88 11.18
CA LEU A 47 -13.50 15.31 11.17
C LEU A 47 -13.40 16.83 11.16
N PHE A 48 -12.32 17.36 11.74
CA PHE A 48 -12.06 18.80 11.74
C PHE A 48 -12.03 19.36 10.32
N HIS A 49 -12.68 20.50 10.13
CA HIS A 49 -12.84 21.18 8.83
C HIS A 49 -13.54 20.37 7.73
N MET A 50 -14.13 19.23 8.06
CA MET A 50 -14.87 18.39 7.11
C MET A 50 -16.34 18.29 7.51
N LYS A 51 -17.20 18.08 6.50
CA LYS A 51 -18.63 17.78 6.71
C LYS A 51 -18.87 16.28 6.90
N THR A 52 -17.87 15.45 6.56
CA THR A 52 -17.96 14.00 6.54
C THR A 52 -17.51 13.40 7.89
N PRO A 53 -18.27 12.44 8.44
CA PRO A 53 -17.84 11.59 9.55
C PRO A 53 -16.53 10.84 9.30
N ALA A 54 -15.74 10.61 10.34
CA ALA A 54 -14.46 9.92 10.26
C ALA A 54 -14.61 8.49 9.76
N ASN A 55 -15.63 7.77 10.22
CA ASN A 55 -15.91 6.40 9.76
C ASN A 55 -16.08 6.29 8.24
N GLN A 56 -16.75 7.23 7.57
CA GLN A 56 -16.91 7.20 6.11
C GLN A 56 -15.58 7.41 5.38
N VAL A 57 -14.72 8.28 5.93
CA VAL A 57 -13.39 8.56 5.37
C VAL A 57 -12.47 7.35 5.57
N SER A 58 -12.47 6.74 6.77
CA SER A 58 -11.69 5.53 7.03
C SER A 58 -12.17 4.34 6.21
N SER A 59 -13.49 4.18 6.02
CA SER A 59 -14.05 3.17 5.12
C SER A 59 -13.59 3.40 3.69
N ALA A 60 -13.58 4.66 3.22
CA ALA A 60 -13.07 4.98 1.88
C ALA A 60 -11.59 4.61 1.70
N LEU A 61 -10.75 4.90 2.69
CA LEU A 61 -9.32 4.52 2.68
C LEU A 61 -9.15 2.99 2.67
N ASN A 62 -9.88 2.28 3.55
CA ASN A 62 -9.82 0.83 3.61
C ASN A 62 -10.23 0.20 2.28
N MET A 63 -11.39 0.59 1.75
CA MET A 63 -11.88 0.12 0.45
C MET A 63 -10.90 0.44 -0.69
N TYR A 64 -10.27 1.61 -0.66
CA TYR A 64 -9.27 2.00 -1.66
C TYR A 64 -8.07 1.08 -1.65
N TYR A 65 -7.48 0.81 -0.49
CA TYR A 65 -6.30 -0.04 -0.39
C TYR A 65 -6.63 -1.53 -0.57
N GLU A 66 -7.84 -1.97 -0.25
CA GLU A 66 -8.35 -3.31 -0.56
C GLU A 66 -8.79 -3.50 -2.02
N GLY A 67 -8.46 -2.55 -2.91
CA GLY A 67 -8.57 -2.77 -4.36
C GLY A 67 -9.78 -2.15 -5.04
N MET A 68 -10.64 -1.41 -4.34
CA MET A 68 -11.77 -0.75 -5.00
C MET A 68 -11.36 0.47 -5.81
N SER A 69 -12.04 0.66 -6.95
CA SER A 69 -11.96 1.93 -7.69
C SER A 69 -12.65 3.05 -6.92
N ILE A 70 -12.19 4.30 -7.08
CA ILE A 70 -12.80 5.48 -6.45
C ILE A 70 -14.30 5.60 -6.78
N LYS A 71 -14.69 5.23 -8.00
CA LYS A 71 -16.11 5.21 -8.41
C LYS A 71 -16.91 4.13 -7.69
N ALA A 72 -16.32 2.97 -7.41
CA ALA A 72 -16.96 1.94 -6.59
C ALA A 72 -17.09 2.40 -5.13
N ILE A 73 -16.07 3.03 -4.58
CA ILE A 73 -16.09 3.59 -3.21
C ILE A 73 -17.22 4.61 -3.06
N SER A 74 -17.35 5.56 -4.00
CA SER A 74 -18.45 6.54 -4.00
C SER A 74 -19.83 5.88 -3.97
N ARG A 75 -20.01 4.78 -4.73
CA ARG A 75 -21.27 4.02 -4.73
C ARG A 75 -21.51 3.27 -3.42
N ASN A 76 -20.48 2.64 -2.85
CA ASN A 76 -20.60 1.94 -1.57
C ASN A 76 -20.93 2.91 -0.44
N LEU A 77 -20.28 4.07 -0.37
CA LEU A 77 -20.61 5.09 0.62
C LEU A 77 -22.06 5.57 0.50
N LYS A 78 -22.62 5.63 -0.72
CA LYS A 78 -24.03 5.96 -0.92
C LYS A 78 -24.95 4.87 -0.37
N GLN A 79 -24.60 3.60 -0.59
CA GLN A 79 -25.41 2.47 -0.13
C GLN A 79 -25.39 2.33 1.39
N GLU A 80 -24.20 2.46 2.01
CA GLU A 80 -24.03 2.27 3.45
C GLU A 80 -24.46 3.49 4.27
N TYR A 81 -24.17 4.71 3.78
CA TYR A 81 -24.31 5.93 4.57
C TYR A 81 -25.22 6.99 3.94
N GLY A 82 -25.84 6.71 2.78
CA GLY A 82 -26.68 7.67 2.06
C GLY A 82 -25.91 8.85 1.45
N ASN A 83 -24.59 8.88 1.59
CA ASN A 83 -23.73 9.97 1.12
C ASN A 83 -22.95 9.52 -0.11
N MET A 84 -23.02 10.30 -1.20
CA MET A 84 -22.29 10.01 -2.44
C MET A 84 -21.23 11.09 -2.72
N PRO A 85 -20.07 11.06 -2.03
CA PRO A 85 -18.98 11.99 -2.31
C PRO A 85 -18.52 11.89 -3.77
N SER A 86 -18.10 13.02 -4.33
CA SER A 86 -17.50 13.04 -5.66
C SER A 86 -16.20 12.23 -5.68
N THR A 87 -15.78 11.76 -6.86
CA THR A 87 -14.50 11.05 -7.01
C THR A 87 -13.31 11.94 -6.65
N ALA A 88 -13.40 13.25 -6.88
CA ALA A 88 -12.37 14.21 -6.49
C ALA A 88 -12.25 14.30 -4.96
N THR A 89 -13.38 14.40 -4.27
CA THR A 89 -13.44 14.44 -2.81
C THR A 89 -12.84 13.19 -2.16
N ILE A 90 -13.15 11.99 -2.69
CA ILE A 90 -12.56 10.74 -2.20
C ILE A 90 -11.05 10.71 -2.45
N TYR A 91 -10.62 11.16 -3.64
CA TYR A 91 -9.20 11.24 -3.98
C TYR A 91 -8.43 12.18 -3.03
N GLU A 92 -8.99 13.33 -2.71
CA GLU A 92 -8.43 14.26 -1.72
C GLU A 92 -8.32 13.63 -0.33
N TRP A 93 -9.31 12.84 0.09
CA TRP A 93 -9.23 12.09 1.35
C TRP A 93 -8.08 11.09 1.32
N ILE A 94 -7.95 10.32 0.23
CA ILE A 94 -6.86 9.36 0.07
C ILE A 94 -5.52 10.08 0.18
N GLN A 95 -5.27 11.11 -0.64
CA GLN A 95 -4.00 11.85 -0.60
C GLN A 95 -3.69 12.40 0.79
N LYS A 96 -4.67 13.05 1.43
CA LYS A 96 -4.51 13.66 2.75
C LYS A 96 -4.11 12.64 3.81
N TYR A 97 -4.90 11.58 3.96
CA TYR A 97 -4.71 10.64 5.07
C TYR A 97 -3.62 9.61 4.79
N THR A 98 -3.33 9.32 3.53
CA THR A 98 -2.12 8.58 3.14
C THR A 98 -0.86 9.33 3.57
N GLN A 99 -0.80 10.64 3.33
CA GLN A 99 0.35 11.43 3.76
C GLN A 99 0.43 11.51 5.30
N TYR A 100 -0.70 11.66 6.01
CA TYR A 100 -0.70 11.57 7.47
C TYR A 100 -0.16 10.23 7.97
N ALA A 101 -0.54 9.13 7.32
CA ALA A 101 -0.07 7.81 7.69
C ALA A 101 1.44 7.68 7.43
N ALA A 102 1.93 8.16 6.28
CA ALA A 102 3.35 8.15 5.94
C ALA A 102 4.20 9.00 6.90
N ASP A 103 3.73 10.18 7.27
CA ASP A 103 4.41 11.04 8.25
C ASP A 103 4.39 10.41 9.65
N SER A 104 3.31 9.70 10.00
CA SER A 104 3.15 9.09 11.32
C SER A 104 4.07 7.90 11.59
N ILE A 105 4.59 7.24 10.54
CA ILE A 105 5.54 6.13 10.69
C ILE A 105 7.00 6.63 10.79
N GLU A 106 7.26 7.93 10.62
CA GLU A 106 8.59 8.50 10.77
C GLU A 106 9.12 8.23 12.20
N GLY A 107 10.32 7.65 12.29
CA GLY A 107 10.95 7.30 13.56
C GLY A 107 10.63 5.91 14.09
N TYR A 108 9.62 5.21 13.55
CA TYR A 108 9.39 3.81 13.87
C TYR A 108 10.35 2.92 13.06
N LYS A 109 11.05 2.04 13.77
CA LYS A 109 11.94 1.03 13.18
C LYS A 109 11.58 -0.35 13.69
N PRO A 110 11.66 -1.40 12.85
CA PRO A 110 11.45 -2.76 13.29
C PRO A 110 12.50 -3.15 14.34
N LYS A 111 12.05 -3.65 15.49
CA LYS A 111 12.91 -4.14 16.57
C LYS A 111 13.28 -5.61 16.37
N GLN A 112 12.42 -6.34 15.67
CA GLN A 112 12.55 -7.76 15.38
C GLN A 112 12.54 -7.93 13.87
N VAL A 113 13.69 -8.24 13.28
CA VAL A 113 13.81 -8.58 11.86
C VAL A 113 14.47 -9.95 11.78
N GLY A 114 14.00 -10.81 10.88
CA GLY A 114 14.63 -12.09 10.58
C GLY A 114 16.04 -11.95 10.02
N ASN A 115 16.68 -13.09 9.80
CA ASN A 115 18.03 -13.17 9.22
C ASN A 115 18.00 -13.59 7.74
N THR A 116 16.81 -13.87 7.19
CA THR A 116 16.64 -14.22 5.77
C THR A 116 15.77 -13.16 5.12
N TRP A 117 16.31 -12.47 4.13
CA TRP A 117 15.59 -11.46 3.36
C TRP A 117 15.37 -11.93 1.93
N ILE A 118 14.29 -11.49 1.32
CA ILE A 118 13.92 -11.84 -0.06
C ILE A 118 13.80 -10.54 -0.86
N ALA A 119 14.51 -10.44 -1.97
CA ALA A 119 14.41 -9.31 -2.89
C ALA A 119 13.94 -9.78 -4.27
N ASP A 120 13.07 -8.99 -4.88
CA ASP A 120 12.58 -9.22 -6.24
C ASP A 120 12.12 -7.89 -6.84
N GLU A 121 11.93 -7.88 -8.15
CA GLU A 121 11.44 -6.72 -8.87
C GLU A 121 10.29 -7.05 -9.80
N THR A 122 9.44 -6.04 -9.98
CA THR A 122 8.33 -6.13 -10.90
C THR A 122 8.20 -4.88 -11.75
N VAL A 123 7.57 -5.00 -12.90
CA VAL A 123 7.15 -3.86 -13.71
C VAL A 123 5.81 -3.33 -13.21
N ILE A 124 5.71 -2.00 -13.09
CA ILE A 124 4.45 -1.25 -12.96
C ILE A 124 4.37 -0.20 -14.09
N GLU A 125 3.15 0.18 -14.47
CA GLU A 125 2.93 1.18 -15.52
C GLU A 125 2.64 2.56 -14.92
N ILE A 126 3.41 3.56 -15.34
CA ILE A 126 3.24 4.98 -15.02
C ILE A 126 3.14 5.76 -16.33
N ASP A 127 2.01 6.39 -16.59
CA ASP A 127 1.73 7.22 -17.78
C ASP A 127 2.05 6.51 -19.11
N GLY A 128 1.67 5.23 -19.20
CA GLY A 128 1.97 4.39 -20.36
C GLY A 128 3.43 3.95 -20.48
N GLN A 129 4.28 4.27 -19.50
CA GLN A 129 5.68 3.84 -19.44
C GLN A 129 5.88 2.79 -18.36
N ASN A 130 6.65 1.75 -18.70
CA ASN A 130 7.04 0.73 -17.74
C ASN A 130 8.17 1.26 -16.85
N VAL A 131 8.00 1.14 -15.54
CA VAL A 131 9.06 1.35 -14.55
C VAL A 131 9.22 0.10 -13.71
N TRP A 132 10.42 -0.09 -13.16
CA TRP A 132 10.76 -1.17 -12.25
C TRP A 132 10.48 -0.76 -10.81
N LEU A 133 9.80 -1.63 -10.09
CA LEU A 133 9.60 -1.57 -8.66
C LEU A 133 10.39 -2.72 -8.05
N PHE A 134 11.44 -2.37 -7.31
CA PHE A 134 12.24 -3.29 -6.52
C PHE A 134 11.70 -3.29 -5.10
N ASP A 135 11.54 -4.47 -4.50
CA ASP A 135 11.13 -4.64 -3.12
C ASP A 135 12.04 -5.63 -2.40
N LEU A 136 12.23 -5.42 -1.10
CA LEU A 136 12.99 -6.31 -0.24
C LEU A 136 12.19 -6.51 1.05
N ILE A 137 11.86 -7.77 1.33
CA ILE A 137 10.98 -8.19 2.42
C ILE A 137 11.72 -9.10 3.41
N ASP A 138 11.45 -8.95 4.69
CA ASP A 138 11.89 -9.89 5.72
C ASP A 138 11.02 -11.16 5.72
N ASP A 139 11.63 -12.34 5.66
CA ASP A 139 10.87 -13.59 5.50
C ASP A 139 9.99 -13.93 6.73
N LYS A 140 10.51 -13.65 7.92
CA LYS A 140 9.91 -14.00 9.20
C LYS A 140 8.73 -13.11 9.52
N THR A 141 8.91 -11.79 9.40
CA THR A 141 7.90 -10.80 9.79
C THR A 141 7.04 -10.34 8.64
N ARG A 142 7.43 -10.65 7.38
CA ARG A 142 6.86 -10.10 6.15
C ARG A 142 6.98 -8.58 6.06
N TYR A 143 7.82 -7.96 6.89
CA TYR A 143 7.96 -6.51 6.88
C TYR A 143 8.72 -6.09 5.61
N LEU A 144 8.15 -5.20 4.81
CA LEU A 144 8.85 -4.59 3.68
C LEU A 144 9.91 -3.63 4.21
N LEU A 145 11.17 -4.03 4.10
CA LEU A 145 12.32 -3.30 4.60
C LEU A 145 12.71 -2.15 3.66
N SER A 146 12.50 -2.32 2.36
CA SER A 146 12.86 -1.34 1.34
C SER A 146 12.03 -1.52 0.08
N THR A 147 11.67 -0.39 -0.53
CA THR A 147 11.04 -0.31 -1.84
C THR A 147 11.75 0.75 -2.67
N ARG A 148 11.92 0.50 -3.97
CA ARG A 148 12.55 1.43 -4.90
C ARG A 148 11.86 1.39 -6.26
N ILE A 149 11.34 2.54 -6.67
CA ILE A 149 10.93 2.79 -8.07
C ILE A 149 12.16 3.25 -8.86
N SER A 150 12.38 2.65 -10.04
CA SER A 150 13.44 3.03 -10.95
C SER A 150 13.02 2.86 -12.41
N ARG A 151 13.56 3.71 -13.29
CA ARG A 151 13.42 3.54 -14.76
C ARG A 151 14.43 2.53 -15.32
N SER A 152 15.40 2.13 -14.50
CA SER A 152 16.44 1.17 -14.86
C SER A 152 16.32 -0.11 -14.03
N ARG A 153 16.95 -1.20 -14.51
CA ARG A 153 17.03 -2.48 -13.83
C ARG A 153 18.49 -2.89 -13.72
N THR A 154 19.22 -2.24 -12.82
CA THR A 154 20.69 -2.33 -12.72
C THR A 154 21.17 -2.77 -11.34
N THR A 155 22.41 -3.22 -11.23
CA THR A 155 23.08 -3.52 -9.94
C THR A 155 23.04 -2.32 -9.00
N LYS A 156 23.15 -1.09 -9.51
CA LYS A 156 23.04 0.13 -8.69
C LYS A 156 21.65 0.26 -8.05
N ASP A 157 20.59 -0.12 -8.77
CA ASP A 157 19.23 -0.11 -8.22
C ASP A 157 19.07 -1.15 -7.10
N ALA A 158 19.58 -2.36 -7.32
CA ALA A 158 19.59 -3.42 -6.32
C ALA A 158 20.46 -3.08 -5.09
N GLN A 159 21.61 -2.42 -5.28
CA GLN A 159 22.45 -1.96 -4.17
C GLN A 159 21.73 -0.92 -3.32
N ILE A 160 21.09 0.09 -3.94
CA ILE A 160 20.32 1.10 -3.19
C ILE A 160 19.17 0.45 -2.42
N LEU A 161 18.52 -0.56 -2.99
CA LEU A 161 17.47 -1.32 -2.32
C LEU A 161 18.02 -2.00 -1.05
N TYR A 162 19.14 -2.72 -1.18
CA TYR A 162 19.81 -3.42 -0.09
C TYR A 162 20.29 -2.47 1.01
N ASP A 163 21.00 -1.40 0.66
CA ASP A 163 21.54 -0.42 1.64
C ASP A 163 20.42 0.22 2.47
N ARG A 164 19.28 0.51 1.82
CA ARG A 164 18.08 1.02 2.50
C ARG A 164 17.48 -0.02 3.44
N ALA A 165 17.42 -1.29 3.02
CA ALA A 165 16.91 -2.36 3.87
C ALA A 165 17.78 -2.55 5.13
N VAL A 166 19.10 -2.53 4.98
CA VAL A 166 20.07 -2.57 6.10
C VAL A 166 19.84 -1.39 7.05
N LYS A 167 19.67 -0.17 6.51
CA LYS A 167 19.38 1.01 7.33
C LYS A 167 18.04 0.92 8.09
N THR A 168 17.01 0.35 7.47
CA THR A 168 15.69 0.12 8.08
C THR A 168 15.78 -0.92 9.18
N ALA A 169 16.41 -2.07 8.91
CA ALA A 169 16.55 -3.19 9.84
C ALA A 169 17.54 -2.91 10.98
N GLY A 170 18.52 -2.02 10.75
CA GLY A 170 19.62 -1.77 11.69
C GLY A 170 20.66 -2.90 11.76
N LYS A 171 20.62 -3.85 10.82
CA LYS A 171 21.54 -4.98 10.71
C LYS A 171 21.62 -5.50 9.28
N GLU A 172 22.60 -6.36 9.00
CA GLU A 172 22.67 -7.15 7.76
C GLU A 172 22.00 -8.53 7.97
N PRO A 173 21.47 -9.16 6.92
CA PRO A 173 20.94 -10.52 7.01
C PRO A 173 22.06 -11.57 6.92
N ASP A 174 21.81 -12.76 7.47
CA ASP A 174 22.69 -13.91 7.23
C ASP A 174 22.49 -14.43 5.80
N LYS A 175 21.29 -14.27 5.25
CA LYS A 175 20.90 -14.80 3.94
C LYS A 175 20.04 -13.81 3.17
N ILE A 176 20.32 -13.66 1.88
CA ILE A 176 19.47 -12.93 0.94
C ILE A 176 19.11 -13.80 -0.26
N ILE A 177 17.81 -13.90 -0.54
CA ILE A 177 17.26 -14.70 -1.64
C ILE A 177 16.76 -13.75 -2.72
N THR A 178 17.16 -13.98 -3.97
CA THR A 178 16.70 -13.18 -5.11
C THR A 178 16.28 -14.07 -6.27
N ASP A 179 15.58 -13.53 -7.26
CA ASP A 179 15.47 -14.21 -8.56
C ASP A 179 16.84 -14.27 -9.28
N LYS A 180 16.90 -14.98 -10.41
CA LYS A 180 18.10 -15.21 -11.22
C LYS A 180 18.59 -13.99 -12.00
N LEU A 181 18.06 -12.80 -11.71
CA LEU A 181 18.47 -11.58 -12.38
C LEU A 181 19.95 -11.25 -12.06
N ALA A 182 20.72 -10.99 -13.12
CA ALA A 182 22.15 -10.69 -13.01
C ALA A 182 22.49 -9.49 -12.12
N SER A 183 21.61 -8.48 -12.04
CA SER A 183 21.86 -7.29 -11.22
C SER A 183 22.01 -7.59 -9.73
N TYR A 184 21.47 -8.71 -9.23
CA TYR A 184 21.65 -9.11 -7.83
C TYR A 184 22.99 -9.80 -7.56
N LEU A 185 23.65 -10.34 -8.58
CA LEU A 185 24.93 -11.05 -8.42
C LEU A 185 26.07 -10.11 -8.03
N ASP A 186 26.03 -8.87 -8.53
CA ASP A 186 27.09 -7.88 -8.32
C ASP A 186 26.79 -6.92 -7.15
N VAL A 187 25.73 -7.17 -6.37
CA VAL A 187 25.42 -6.40 -5.17
C VAL A 187 26.46 -6.73 -4.10
N ARG A 188 26.97 -5.69 -3.45
CA ARG A 188 27.87 -5.79 -2.30
C ARG A 188 27.04 -6.06 -1.05
N TYR A 189 26.78 -7.33 -0.80
CA TYR A 189 26.15 -7.78 0.43
C TYR A 189 27.12 -7.72 1.61
N GLY A 190 26.58 -7.95 2.81
CA GLY A 190 27.35 -8.07 4.03
C GLY A 190 28.42 -9.15 3.94
N LYS A 191 29.54 -8.98 4.66
CA LYS A 191 30.67 -9.93 4.58
C LYS A 191 30.28 -11.37 4.96
N ALA A 192 29.31 -11.52 5.86
CA ALA A 192 28.77 -12.79 6.30
C ALA A 192 27.43 -13.16 5.63
N THR A 193 26.93 -12.31 4.74
CA THR A 193 25.65 -12.53 4.06
C THR A 193 25.83 -13.49 2.89
N GLU A 194 25.12 -14.61 2.93
CA GLU A 194 25.02 -15.56 1.82
C GLU A 194 23.96 -15.08 0.82
N HIS A 195 24.35 -14.87 -0.45
CA HIS A 195 23.41 -14.62 -1.54
C HIS A 195 23.01 -15.94 -2.21
N ILE A 196 21.70 -16.19 -2.28
CA ILE A 196 21.11 -17.36 -2.90
C ILE A 196 20.17 -16.92 -4.02
N GLN A 197 20.37 -17.45 -5.22
CA GLN A 197 19.36 -17.34 -6.28
C GLN A 197 18.29 -18.41 -6.07
N GLY A 198 17.03 -17.98 -6.02
CA GLY A 198 15.87 -18.84 -5.86
C GLY A 198 15.77 -19.89 -6.96
N LYS A 199 15.25 -21.07 -6.59
CA LYS A 199 14.95 -22.15 -7.54
C LYS A 199 13.43 -22.30 -7.70
N PRO A 200 12.93 -22.53 -8.93
CA PRO A 200 11.54 -22.90 -9.15
C PRO A 200 11.19 -24.12 -8.29
N PHE A 201 10.04 -24.09 -7.60
CA PHE A 201 9.50 -25.20 -6.80
C PHE A 201 10.31 -25.65 -5.59
N ALA A 202 11.30 -24.87 -5.13
CA ALA A 202 11.99 -25.19 -3.88
C ALA A 202 11.09 -24.91 -2.67
N LEU A 203 11.00 -25.87 -1.74
CA LEU A 203 10.29 -25.71 -0.48
C LEU A 203 10.96 -24.65 0.42
N GLU A 204 12.27 -24.48 0.28
CA GLU A 204 13.10 -23.48 0.98
C GLU A 204 13.79 -22.54 -0.02
N ASN A 205 14.20 -21.37 0.46
CA ASN A 205 14.93 -20.37 -0.33
C ASN A 205 14.23 -19.96 -1.66
N ASN A 206 12.93 -19.61 -1.58
CA ASN A 206 12.15 -19.20 -2.75
C ASN A 206 11.63 -17.76 -2.64
N THR A 207 11.22 -17.21 -3.79
CA THR A 207 10.71 -15.85 -3.98
C THR A 207 9.18 -15.75 -3.88
N GLN A 208 8.47 -16.84 -3.57
CA GLN A 208 7.01 -16.88 -3.64
C GLN A 208 6.31 -15.84 -2.77
N MET A 209 6.92 -15.48 -1.64
CA MET A 209 6.36 -14.50 -0.70
C MET A 209 6.28 -13.11 -1.32
N ILE A 210 7.36 -12.67 -1.96
CA ILE A 210 7.44 -11.35 -2.58
C ILE A 210 6.68 -11.32 -3.91
N GLU A 211 6.64 -12.44 -4.64
CA GLU A 211 5.79 -12.61 -5.83
C GLU A 211 4.30 -12.40 -5.49
N ARG A 212 3.79 -13.03 -4.42
CA ARG A 212 2.40 -12.83 -3.94
C ARG A 212 2.13 -11.37 -3.54
N PHE A 213 3.12 -10.72 -2.93
CA PHE A 213 3.03 -9.29 -2.62
C PHE A 213 2.89 -8.46 -3.91
N HIS A 214 3.74 -8.70 -4.90
CA HIS A 214 3.70 -8.00 -6.19
C HIS A 214 2.39 -8.27 -6.95
N GLU A 215 1.84 -9.48 -6.90
CA GLU A 215 0.54 -9.77 -7.48
C GLU A 215 -0.57 -8.93 -6.86
N THR A 216 -0.59 -8.83 -5.53
CA THR A 216 -1.56 -8.00 -4.80
C THR A 216 -1.44 -6.53 -5.21
N LEU A 217 -0.21 -6.02 -5.28
CA LEU A 217 0.07 -4.66 -5.73
C LEU A 217 -0.35 -4.42 -7.19
N LYS A 218 -0.09 -5.38 -8.10
CA LYS A 218 -0.51 -5.30 -9.51
C LYS A 218 -2.02 -5.29 -9.67
N GLN A 219 -2.73 -6.11 -8.92
CA GLN A 219 -4.20 -6.08 -8.91
C GLN A 219 -4.70 -4.70 -8.52
N ARG A 220 -4.07 -4.09 -7.50
CA ARG A 220 -4.40 -2.74 -7.06
C ARG A 220 -4.12 -1.68 -8.13
N THR A 221 -2.94 -1.66 -8.73
CA THR A 221 -2.55 -0.65 -9.74
C THR A 221 -3.37 -0.76 -11.02
N LYS A 222 -3.76 -1.98 -11.42
CA LYS A 222 -4.64 -2.23 -12.57
C LYS A 222 -5.98 -1.49 -12.45
N VAL A 223 -6.57 -1.43 -11.25
CA VAL A 223 -7.85 -0.75 -11.00
C VAL A 223 -7.72 0.78 -11.04
N MET A 224 -6.52 1.33 -10.83
CA MET A 224 -6.28 2.77 -10.79
C MET A 224 -6.25 3.43 -12.19
N ARG A 225 -6.30 2.65 -13.27
CA ARG A 225 -6.15 3.14 -14.66
C ARG A 225 -4.84 3.91 -14.87
N GLY A 226 -3.75 3.38 -14.30
CA GLY A 226 -2.39 3.92 -14.43
C GLY A 226 -2.09 5.06 -13.47
N LEU A 227 -0.85 5.08 -12.95
CA LEU A 227 -0.31 6.22 -12.22
C LEU A 227 0.10 7.28 -13.24
N LYS A 228 -0.32 8.53 -13.08
CA LYS A 228 -0.17 9.55 -14.15
C LYS A 228 1.21 10.20 -14.23
N ASN A 229 2.00 10.09 -13.18
CA ASN A 229 3.36 10.60 -13.11
C ASN A 229 4.10 9.90 -11.97
N ILE A 230 5.41 10.15 -11.90
CA ILE A 230 6.28 9.48 -10.94
C ILE A 230 5.99 9.92 -9.50
N GLU A 231 5.59 11.18 -9.29
CA GLU A 231 5.22 11.71 -7.97
C GLU A 231 3.99 11.00 -7.43
N SER A 232 2.92 10.88 -8.24
CA SER A 232 1.70 10.16 -7.86
C SER A 232 1.99 8.67 -7.61
N ALA A 233 2.97 8.10 -8.30
CA ALA A 233 3.39 6.73 -8.05
C ALA A 233 4.14 6.60 -6.73
N HIS A 234 5.02 7.54 -6.40
CA HIS A 234 5.68 7.60 -5.10
C HIS A 234 4.65 7.74 -3.98
N ASP A 235 3.69 8.66 -4.09
CA ASP A 235 2.64 8.87 -3.10
C ASP A 235 1.81 7.59 -2.88
N PHE A 236 1.42 6.93 -3.98
CA PHE A 236 0.68 5.69 -3.91
C PHE A 236 1.49 4.56 -3.26
N ILE A 237 2.75 4.36 -3.66
CA ILE A 237 3.61 3.31 -3.11
C ILE A 237 3.95 3.57 -1.64
N ASN A 238 4.20 4.81 -1.24
CA ASN A 238 4.39 5.16 0.16
C ASN A 238 3.16 4.82 0.99
N GLY A 239 1.97 5.18 0.50
CA GLY A 239 0.73 4.81 1.17
C GLY A 239 0.46 3.31 1.20
N TRP A 240 0.82 2.60 0.12
CA TRP A 240 0.72 1.16 0.05
C TRP A 240 1.62 0.49 1.09
N LEU A 241 2.86 0.97 1.26
CA LEU A 241 3.79 0.48 2.26
C LEU A 241 3.23 0.66 3.67
N VAL A 242 2.68 1.84 3.98
CA VAL A 242 2.05 2.08 5.29
C VAL A 242 0.88 1.12 5.49
N HIS A 243 -0.01 1.00 4.50
CA HIS A 243 -1.13 0.08 4.58
C HIS A 243 -0.65 -1.36 4.81
N TYR A 244 0.29 -1.85 4.01
CA TYR A 244 0.77 -3.22 4.05
C TYR A 244 1.49 -3.56 5.36
N ASN A 245 2.44 -2.71 5.79
CA ASN A 245 3.27 -2.97 6.97
C ASN A 245 2.54 -2.69 8.28
N TYR A 246 1.70 -1.65 8.35
CA TYR A 246 1.20 -1.12 9.62
C TYR A 246 -0.30 -1.28 9.86
N LEU A 247 -1.11 -1.43 8.81
CA LEU A 247 -2.57 -1.36 8.92
C LEU A 247 -3.29 -2.63 8.45
N ARG A 248 -2.63 -3.45 7.61
CA ARG A 248 -3.22 -4.64 7.00
C ARG A 248 -2.83 -5.89 7.80
N PRO A 249 -3.77 -6.59 8.43
CA PRO A 249 -3.50 -7.88 9.06
C PRO A 249 -3.24 -8.95 7.99
N HIS A 250 -2.39 -9.92 8.31
CA HIS A 250 -2.10 -11.06 7.42
C HIS A 250 -2.44 -12.36 8.13
N THR A 251 -3.23 -13.21 7.48
CA THR A 251 -3.59 -14.55 8.01
C THR A 251 -2.35 -15.40 8.28
N ALA A 252 -1.31 -15.27 7.45
CA ALA A 252 -0.03 -15.94 7.64
C ALA A 252 0.75 -15.47 8.89
N LEU A 253 0.32 -14.39 9.54
CA LEU A 253 0.90 -13.80 10.75
C LEU A 253 -0.10 -13.86 11.93
N ASN A 254 -1.07 -14.78 11.90
CA ASN A 254 -2.14 -14.86 12.89
C ASN A 254 -2.91 -13.54 13.04
N ASP A 255 -3.27 -12.95 11.89
CA ASP A 255 -4.00 -11.68 11.77
C ASP A 255 -3.30 -10.47 12.40
N LYS A 256 -1.98 -10.55 12.56
CA LYS A 256 -1.13 -9.40 12.89
C LYS A 256 -0.62 -8.72 11.63
N THR A 257 -0.27 -7.45 11.78
CA THR A 257 0.45 -6.66 10.78
C THR A 257 1.95 -7.03 10.78
N PRO A 258 2.68 -6.84 9.68
CA PRO A 258 4.12 -7.03 9.65
C PRO A 258 4.85 -6.19 10.69
N ALA A 259 4.39 -4.95 10.93
CA ALA A 259 4.95 -4.06 11.95
C ALA A 259 4.81 -4.62 13.37
N GLU A 260 3.65 -5.18 13.72
CA GLU A 260 3.44 -5.82 15.02
C GLU A 260 4.36 -7.02 15.22
N VAL A 261 4.50 -7.89 14.21
CA VAL A 261 5.42 -9.05 14.28
C VAL A 261 6.88 -8.58 14.30
N ALA A 262 7.19 -7.46 13.66
CA ALA A 262 8.49 -6.82 13.71
C ALA A 262 8.76 -6.05 15.03
N GLY A 263 7.88 -6.15 16.02
CA GLY A 263 8.04 -5.55 17.35
C GLY A 263 7.89 -4.03 17.36
N ILE A 264 7.17 -3.46 16.38
CA ILE A 264 6.87 -2.03 16.33
C ILE A 264 5.59 -1.76 17.12
N GLU A 265 5.69 -0.89 18.12
CA GLU A 265 4.56 -0.39 18.89
C GLU A 265 3.97 0.85 18.21
N PHE A 266 3.21 0.63 17.15
CA PHE A 266 2.57 1.70 16.41
C PHE A 266 1.23 2.08 17.07
N PRO A 267 0.98 3.37 17.40
CA PRO A 267 -0.20 3.77 18.18
C PRO A 267 -1.53 3.71 17.40
N TYR A 268 -1.49 3.53 16.08
CA TYR A 268 -2.67 3.50 15.23
C TYR A 268 -2.89 2.09 14.68
N LYS A 269 -4.05 1.49 14.93
CA LYS A 269 -4.34 0.12 14.52
C LYS A 269 -4.93 0.03 13.11
N ASN A 270 -5.56 1.11 12.64
CA ASN A 270 -6.29 1.14 11.38
C ASN A 270 -6.46 2.58 10.85
N TRP A 271 -7.06 2.71 9.66
CA TRP A 271 -7.36 4.00 9.05
C TRP A 271 -8.29 4.89 9.89
N ALA A 272 -9.13 4.31 10.75
CA ALA A 272 -10.02 5.06 11.63
C ALA A 272 -9.25 5.79 12.74
N ASP A 273 -8.14 5.23 13.21
CA ASP A 273 -7.25 5.88 14.17
C ASP A 273 -6.45 7.00 13.47
N ILE A 274 -5.87 6.70 12.30
CA ILE A 274 -5.13 7.68 11.48
C ILE A 274 -6.00 8.89 11.10
N THR A 275 -7.24 8.67 10.68
CA THR A 275 -8.13 9.76 10.23
C THR A 275 -8.52 10.70 11.37
N ARG A 276 -8.55 10.21 12.61
CA ARG A 276 -8.84 10.99 13.81
C ARG A 276 -7.60 11.63 14.42
N HIS A 277 -6.40 11.25 13.98
CA HIS A 277 -5.16 11.86 14.44
C HIS A 277 -4.91 13.25 13.82
N LYS A 278 -4.30 14.15 14.60
CA LYS A 278 -3.81 15.43 14.11
C LYS A 278 -2.32 15.29 13.73
N PRO A 279 -1.92 15.50 12.46
CA PRO A 279 -0.51 15.48 12.12
C PRO A 279 0.26 16.57 12.87
N SER A 280 1.53 16.31 13.13
CA SER A 280 2.47 17.24 13.75
C SER A 280 2.76 18.46 12.85
N LYS A 281 2.60 18.33 11.52
CA LYS A 281 2.73 19.42 10.55
C LYS A 281 1.43 19.59 9.72
N PRO A 282 0.99 20.83 9.44
CA PRO A 282 -0.11 21.06 8.51
C PRO A 282 0.33 20.69 7.10
N ILE A 283 -0.40 19.76 6.46
CA ILE A 283 -0.16 19.38 5.07
C ILE A 283 -0.92 20.34 4.17
N ILE A 284 -0.18 21.02 3.30
CA ILE A 284 -0.74 21.77 2.18
C ILE A 284 -0.75 20.80 1.00
N ILE A 285 -1.92 20.30 0.62
CA ILE A 285 -2.07 19.57 -0.63
C ILE A 285 -2.05 20.63 -1.74
N GLU A 286 -0.90 20.82 -2.37
CA GLU A 286 -0.82 21.66 -3.56
C GLU A 286 -1.60 21.00 -4.69
N HIS A 287 -2.77 21.56 -5.01
CA HIS A 287 -3.50 21.19 -6.21
C HIS A 287 -2.74 21.71 -7.42
N LYS A 288 -1.79 20.93 -7.97
CA LYS A 288 -1.29 21.21 -9.32
C LYS A 288 -2.48 21.12 -10.29
N PRO A 289 -2.77 22.15 -11.10
CA PRO A 289 -3.78 22.05 -12.14
C PRO A 289 -3.44 20.85 -13.03
N ARG A 290 -4.46 20.18 -13.60
CA ARG A 290 -4.28 19.07 -14.55
C ARG A 290 -3.68 19.60 -15.87
N GLY A 291 -2.44 20.07 -15.84
CA GLY A 291 -1.64 20.42 -17.00
C GLY A 291 -0.97 19.17 -17.53
N SER A 292 -1.10 18.93 -18.83
CA SER A 292 -0.39 17.87 -19.55
C SER A 292 1.11 18.12 -19.48
N LEU A 293 1.80 17.48 -18.54
CA LEU A 293 3.25 17.35 -18.62
C LEU A 293 3.54 16.37 -19.77
N ARG A 294 3.96 16.89 -20.92
CA ARG A 294 4.53 16.06 -21.98
C ARG A 294 5.83 15.47 -21.45
N VAL A 295 5.88 14.15 -21.34
CA VAL A 295 7.11 13.43 -21.04
C VAL A 295 7.86 13.22 -22.36
N GLU A 296 9.08 13.76 -22.43
CA GLU A 296 9.99 13.52 -23.56
C GLU A 296 10.25 12.01 -23.73
N PRO A 297 10.11 11.45 -24.93
CA PRO A 297 10.35 10.03 -25.16
C PRO A 297 11.85 9.75 -25.01
N THR A 298 12.23 8.98 -23.99
CA THR A 298 13.62 8.53 -23.82
C THR A 298 13.75 7.09 -24.30
N GLN A 299 14.84 6.78 -24.99
CA GLN A 299 15.06 5.50 -25.68
C GLN A 299 14.97 4.29 -24.72
N ILE A 300 13.93 3.48 -24.92
CA ILE A 300 13.67 2.24 -24.17
C ILE A 300 14.35 1.09 -24.91
N GLY A 301 15.27 0.38 -24.25
CA GLY A 301 15.57 -1.00 -24.62
C GLY A 301 14.28 -1.82 -24.47
N ARG A 302 13.76 -2.37 -25.58
CA ARG A 302 12.46 -3.04 -25.62
C ARG A 302 12.37 -4.14 -24.56
N PRO A 303 11.38 -4.13 -23.65
CA PRO A 303 11.08 -5.30 -22.84
C PRO A 303 10.65 -6.44 -23.78
N HIS A 304 11.30 -7.60 -23.66
CA HIS A 304 10.90 -8.80 -24.40
C HIS A 304 9.47 -9.15 -24.02
N LYS A 305 8.57 -9.19 -25.01
CA LYS A 305 7.27 -9.85 -24.85
C LYS A 305 7.55 -11.33 -24.56
N LEU A 306 7.11 -11.83 -23.41
CA LEU A 306 6.94 -13.27 -23.23
C LEU A 306 5.94 -13.75 -24.27
N THR A 307 6.43 -14.44 -25.30
CA THR A 307 5.60 -15.14 -26.27
C THR A 307 4.81 -16.18 -25.49
N ARG A 308 3.48 -16.05 -25.43
CA ARG A 308 2.62 -17.12 -24.89
C ARG A 308 2.93 -18.39 -25.70
N MET A 309 3.39 -19.44 -25.03
CA MET A 309 3.49 -20.75 -25.67
C MET A 309 2.09 -21.14 -26.17
N PRO A 310 1.97 -21.68 -27.40
CA PRO A 310 0.71 -22.20 -27.89
C PRO A 310 0.18 -23.26 -26.92
N ARG A 311 -1.12 -23.21 -26.62
CA ARG A 311 -1.79 -24.31 -25.91
C ARG A 311 -1.62 -25.57 -26.76
N ILE A 312 -1.03 -26.61 -26.18
CA ILE A 312 -1.06 -27.95 -26.77
C ILE A 312 -2.51 -28.42 -26.66
N ASP A 313 -3.18 -28.48 -27.80
CA ASP A 313 -4.57 -28.93 -27.91
C ASP A 313 -4.56 -30.47 -27.99
N PHE A 314 -4.78 -31.13 -26.85
CA PHE A 314 -5.02 -32.57 -26.83
C PHE A 314 -6.49 -32.83 -27.16
N SER A 315 -6.86 -32.69 -28.43
CA SER A 315 -8.14 -33.20 -28.91
C SER A 315 -8.05 -33.74 -30.34
N ARG A 316 -8.53 -34.99 -30.48
CA ARG A 316 -8.80 -35.78 -31.71
C ARG A 316 -7.66 -36.63 -32.27
N SER A 317 -7.41 -37.75 -31.58
CA SER A 317 -7.00 -39.00 -32.22
C SER A 317 -8.11 -39.50 -33.17
N ASN A 318 -7.98 -39.24 -34.46
CA ASN A 318 -8.74 -39.93 -35.49
C ASN A 318 -8.14 -41.33 -35.69
N VAL A 319 -8.60 -42.30 -34.91
CA VAL A 319 -8.46 -43.72 -35.24
C VAL A 319 -9.48 -44.00 -36.34
N LYS A 320 -9.00 -44.08 -37.60
CA LYS A 320 -9.78 -44.63 -38.71
C LYS A 320 -9.65 -46.15 -38.66
N ASP A 321 -10.73 -46.81 -38.25
CA ASP A 321 -10.98 -48.22 -38.51
C ASP A 321 -10.84 -48.52 -40.00
N LYS A 322 -9.88 -49.40 -40.33
CA LYS A 322 -9.87 -50.17 -41.58
C LYS A 322 -10.20 -51.62 -41.21
N PHE A 323 -11.49 -51.92 -41.09
CA PHE A 323 -11.98 -53.30 -41.17
C PHE A 323 -12.47 -53.56 -42.60
N THR A 324 -11.57 -54.09 -43.43
CA THR A 324 -11.92 -54.83 -44.64
C THR A 324 -11.78 -56.31 -44.31
N GLY A 325 -12.89 -57.03 -44.24
CA GLY A 325 -12.91 -58.45 -43.91
C GLY A 325 -12.57 -59.37 -45.08
N ARG A 326 -12.10 -60.58 -44.75
CA ARG A 326 -12.65 -61.90 -45.12
C ARG A 326 -11.58 -62.98 -45.02
N ARG A 327 -11.98 -64.13 -44.44
CA ARG A 327 -11.67 -65.53 -44.78
C ARG A 327 -10.20 -65.83 -45.11
N LEU A 328 -9.51 -66.72 -44.39
CA LEU A 328 -9.84 -68.10 -44.00
C LEU A 328 -9.14 -68.44 -42.68
#